data_AF-A0A956J445-F1
#
_entry.id   AF-A0A956J445-F1
#
_cell.length_a   1.000
_cell.length_b   1.000
_cell.length_c   1.000
_cell.angle_alpha   90.00
_cell.angle_beta   90.00
_cell.angle_gamma   90.00
#
_symmetry.space_group_name_H-M   'P 1'
#
loop_
_entity.id
_entity.type
_entity.pdbx_description
1 polymer ?
#
loop_
_entity_poly.entity_id
_entity_poly.type
_entity_poly.pdbx_seq_one_letter_code
_entity_poly.pdbx_strand_id
1 'polypeptide(L)' 'QQATQRMLDEATRVGANAVINVRYSTSAVTAGAAEVYAYGTAVLLVPES' A
#
# COMPACT_ATOMS: atom_id res chain seq x y z
N GLN A 1 -0.21 -10.25 -4.28
CA GLN A 1 -1.36 -9.54 -3.68
C GLN A 1 -1.22 -9.31 -2.17
N GLN A 2 -0.46 -10.13 -1.42
CA GLN A 2 -0.29 -9.97 0.02
C GLN A 2 0.25 -8.59 0.47
N ALA A 3 1.22 -8.01 -0.26
CA ALA A 3 1.77 -6.69 0.07
C ALA A 3 0.73 -5.56 -0.04
N THR A 4 -0.11 -5.60 -1.07
CA THR A 4 -1.23 -4.66 -1.25
C THR A 4 -2.21 -4.77 -0.09
N GLN A 5 -2.60 -5.99 0.30
CA GLN A 5 -3.55 -6.18 1.40
C GLN A 5 -3.02 -5.60 2.71
N ARG A 6 -1.74 -5.85 3.06
CA ARG A 6 -1.13 -5.28 4.26
C ARG A 6 -1.13 -3.75 4.25
N MET A 7 -0.84 -3.13 3.11
CA MET A 7 -0.92 -1.68 2.94
C MET A 7 -2.35 -1.15 3.17
N LEU A 8 -3.37 -1.85 2.65
CA LEU A 8 -4.77 -1.47 2.84
C LEU A 8 -5.25 -1.67 4.28
N ASP A 9 -4.81 -2.75 4.94
CA ASP A 9 -5.14 -3.01 6.35
C ASP A 9 -4.54 -1.92 7.27
N GLU A 10 -3.32 -1.46 6.97
CA GLU A 10 -2.70 -0.35 7.68
C GLU A 10 -3.40 1.00 7.42
N ALA A 11 -3.77 1.28 6.17
CA ALA A 11 -4.56 2.46 5.84
C ALA A 11 -5.91 2.46 6.58
N THR A 12 -6.57 1.30 6.64
CA THR A 12 -7.84 1.12 7.36
C THR A 12 -7.67 1.33 8.87
N ARG A 13 -6.59 0.81 9.47
CA ARG A 13 -6.25 1.01 10.89
C ARG A 13 -6.10 2.48 11.29
N VAL A 14 -5.69 3.34 10.37
CA VAL A 14 -5.55 4.79 10.62
C VAL A 14 -6.79 5.59 10.18
N GLY A 15 -7.88 4.92 9.80
CA GLY A 15 -9.15 5.55 9.44
C GLY A 15 -9.21 6.11 8.02
N ALA A 16 -8.25 5.75 7.15
CA ALA A 16 -8.30 6.15 5.75
C ALA A 16 -9.34 5.31 4.97
N ASN A 17 -9.95 5.91 3.94
CA ASN A 17 -10.85 5.22 3.02
C ASN A 17 -10.22 5.02 1.62
N ALA A 18 -9.02 5.54 1.39
CA ALA A 18 -8.27 5.34 0.15
C ALA A 18 -6.75 5.40 0.40
N VAL A 19 -5.98 4.84 -0.55
CA VAL A 19 -4.53 5.01 -0.64
C VAL A 19 -4.20 5.59 -2.01
N ILE A 20 -3.52 6.73 -2.05
CA ILE A 20 -3.14 7.42 -3.29
C ILE A 20 -1.63 7.39 -3.50
N ASN A 21 -1.19 7.69 -4.73
CA ASN A 21 0.23 7.64 -5.12
C ASN A 21 0.88 6.28 -4.81
N VAL A 22 0.16 5.20 -5.12
CA VAL A 22 0.61 3.83 -4.86
C VAL A 22 1.79 3.47 -5.77
N ARG A 23 2.83 2.88 -5.18
CA ARG A 23 3.99 2.35 -5.89
C ARG A 23 4.23 0.90 -5.49
N TYR A 24 4.52 0.10 -6.50
CA TYR A 24 4.97 -1.28 -6.35
C TYR A 24 6.46 -1.33 -6.64
N SER A 25 7.20 -1.98 -5.77
CA SER A 25 8.64 -2.16 -5.94
C SER A 25 9.03 -3.56 -5.50
N THR A 26 10.15 -4.06 -6.02
CA THR A 26 10.73 -5.33 -5.61
C THR A 26 12.17 -5.11 -5.19
N SER A 27 12.61 -5.78 -4.12
CA SER A 27 14.03 -5.86 -3.76
C SER A 27 14.47 -7.31 -3.89
N ALA A 28 15.60 -7.53 -4.56
CA ALA A 28 16.23 -8.85 -4.57
C ALA A 28 16.72 -9.17 -3.15
N VAL A 29 16.32 -10.31 -2.61
CA VAL A 29 16.74 -10.78 -1.29
C VAL A 29 17.84 -11.83 -1.44
N THR A 30 17.72 -12.71 -2.44
CA THR A 30 18.77 -13.66 -2.84
C THR A 30 18.60 -14.06 -4.31
N ALA A 31 19.52 -14.82 -4.88
CA ALA A 31 19.41 -15.31 -6.25
C ALA A 31 18.11 -16.11 -6.43
N GLY A 32 17.18 -15.58 -7.23
CA GLY A 32 15.87 -16.19 -7.49
C GLY A 32 14.76 -15.84 -6.50
N ALA A 33 15.02 -15.02 -5.47
CA ALA A 33 14.01 -14.54 -4.54
C ALA A 33 13.98 -13.01 -4.47
N ALA A 34 12.80 -12.43 -4.66
CA ALA A 34 12.56 -11.01 -4.51
C ALA A 34 11.42 -10.78 -3.52
N GLU A 35 11.57 -9.79 -2.65
CA GLU A 35 10.50 -9.25 -1.83
C GLU A 35 9.69 -8.25 -2.63
N VAL A 36 8.36 -8.29 -2.49
CA VAL A 36 7.44 -7.34 -3.14
C VAL A 36 6.94 -6.36 -2.07
N TYR A 37 7.09 -5.07 -2.34
CA TYR A 37 6.59 -3.99 -1.50
C TYR A 37 5.48 -3.23 -2.23
N ALA A 38 4.50 -2.76 -1.46
CA ALA A 38 3.46 -1.84 -1.90
C ALA A 38 3.36 -0.72 -0.86
N TYR A 39 3.43 0.53 -1.30
CA TYR A 39 3.32 1.70 -0.42
C TYR A 39 2.62 2.86 -1.14
N GLY A 40 2.04 3.78 -0.37
CA GLY A 40 1.34 4.97 -0.84
C GLY A 40 0.93 5.86 0.32
N THR A 41 0.11 6.88 0.06
CA THR A 41 -0.41 7.82 1.06
C THR A 41 -1.83 7.44 1.44
N ALA A 42 -2.07 7.09 2.71
CA ALA A 42 -3.40 6.86 3.25
C ALA A 42 -4.14 8.20 3.40
N VAL A 43 -5.36 8.30 2.85
CA VAL A 43 -6.18 9.52 2.85
C VAL A 43 -7.63 9.22 3.18
N LEU A 44 -8.31 10.20 3.80
CA LEU A 44 -9.75 10.23 3.93
C LEU A 44 -10.33 11.17 2.87
N LEU A 45 -10.98 10.62 1.86
CA LEU A 45 -11.71 11.38 0.85
C LEU A 45 -13.06 11.80 1.42
N VAL A 46 -13.39 13.09 1.27
CA VAL A 46 -14.70 13.67 1.58
C VAL A 46 -15.39 14.08 0.28
N PRO A 47 -16.70 13.82 0.11
CA PRO A 47 -17.45 14.33 -1.04
C PRO A 47 -17.38 15.85 -1.11
N GLU A 48 -17.43 16.38 -2.33
CA GLU A 48 -17.63 17.82 -2.55
C GLU A 48 -19.04 18.23 -2.08
N SER A 49 -19.18 19.48 -1.63
CA SER A 49 -20.42 20.04 -1.07
C SER A 49 -21.42 20.48 -2.13
#